data_AF-A0A077NHG7-F1
#
_entry.id   AF-A0A077NHG7-F1
#
_cell.length_a   1.000
_cell.length_b   1.000
_cell.length_c   1.000
_cell.angle_alpha   90.00
_cell.angle_beta   90.00
_cell.angle_gamma   90.00
#
_symmetry.space_group_name_H-M   'P 1'
#
loop_
_entity.id
_entity.type
_entity.pdbx_description
1 polymer ?
#
loop_
_entity_poly.entity_id
_entity_poly.type
_entity_poly.pdbx_seq_one_letter_code
_entity_poly.pdbx_strand_id
1 'polypeptide(L)'
;MSLGTKKKLLLTSALMTDVDVYILDEPTNGLDVTSISFLKEKFNSLADQKIIIFSSHDENFLKDLNIHDYKIHENRISKTGS
;
A
#
# COMPACT_ATOMS: atom_id res chain seq x y z
N MET A 1 -12.29 -19.62 5.48
CA MET A 1 -11.50 -18.65 4.69
C MET A 1 -10.08 -18.62 5.26
N SER A 2 -9.04 -18.63 4.42
CA SER A 2 -7.68 -18.45 4.94
C SER A 2 -7.46 -17.01 5.41
N LEU A 3 -6.43 -16.80 6.23
CA LEU A 3 -6.06 -15.45 6.68
C LEU A 3 -5.77 -14.51 5.49
N GLY A 4 -5.15 -15.03 4.42
CA GLY A 4 -4.90 -14.28 3.19
C GLY A 4 -6.17 -13.87 2.44
N THR A 5 -7.16 -14.77 2.32
CA THR A 5 -8.45 -14.44 1.69
C THR A 5 -9.21 -13.36 2.48
N LYS A 6 -9.17 -13.44 3.82
CA LYS A 6 -9.79 -12.42 4.68
C LYS A 6 -9.13 -11.06 4.51
N LYS A 7 -7.79 -11.00 4.44
CA LYS A 7 -7.05 -9.76 4.18
C LYS A 7 -7.37 -9.17 2.81
N LYS A 8 -7.38 -9.99 1.74
CA LYS A 8 -7.80 -9.54 0.40
C LYS A 8 -9.19 -8.91 0.43
N LEU A 9 -10.17 -9.56 1.07
CA LEU A 9 -11.53 -9.04 1.16
C LEU A 9 -11.59 -7.69 1.89
N LEU A 10 -10.87 -7.55 3.00
CA LEU A 10 -10.82 -6.29 3.77
C LEU A 10 -10.14 -5.17 2.98
N LEU A 11 -9.01 -5.46 2.32
CA LEU A 11 -8.32 -4.49 1.47
C LEU A 11 -9.22 -4.02 0.32
N THR A 12 -9.87 -4.95 -0.38
CA THR A 12 -10.83 -4.62 -1.44
C THR A 12 -11.97 -3.76 -0.90
N SER A 13 -12.55 -4.10 0.26
CA SER A 13 -13.60 -3.30 0.89
C SER A 13 -13.13 -1.90 1.26
N ALA A 14 -11.91 -1.76 1.77
CA ALA A 14 -11.33 -0.47 2.09
C ALA A 14 -11.18 0.39 0.81
N LEU A 15 -10.60 -0.17 -0.25
CA LEU A 15 -10.37 0.53 -1.53
C LEU A 15 -11.65 0.88 -2.31
N MET A 16 -12.76 0.22 -2.00
CA MET A 16 -14.09 0.56 -2.54
C MET A 16 -14.78 1.70 -1.79
N THR A 17 -14.32 2.01 -0.57
CA THR A 17 -14.87 3.11 0.21
C THR A 17 -14.28 4.41 -0.31
N ASP A 18 -15.13 5.37 -0.69
CA ASP A 18 -14.70 6.70 -1.12
C ASP A 18 -14.38 7.57 0.09
N VAL A 19 -13.11 7.62 0.45
CA VAL A 19 -12.56 8.46 1.53
C VAL A 19 -11.46 9.34 0.98
N ASP A 20 -11.13 10.42 1.69
CA ASP A 20 -10.05 11.32 1.28
C ASP A 20 -8.66 10.79 1.63
N VAL A 21 -8.58 9.92 2.66
CA VAL A 21 -7.32 9.36 3.17
C VAL A 21 -7.45 7.87 3.43
N TYR A 22 -6.57 7.08 2.82
CA TYR A 22 -6.39 5.66 3.10
C TYR A 22 -5.16 5.44 3.98
N ILE A 23 -5.31 4.64 5.04
CA ILE A 23 -4.21 4.21 5.91
C ILE A 23 -4.20 2.68 5.93
N LEU A 24 -3.13 2.07 5.43
CA LEU A 24 -3.06 0.63 5.17
C LEU A 24 -1.80 0.02 5.81
N ASP A 25 -1.96 -1.06 6.57
CA ASP A 25 -0.84 -1.77 7.18
C ASP A 25 -0.51 -3.05 6.39
N GLU A 26 0.69 -3.12 5.82
CA GLU A 26 1.20 -4.25 5.02
C GLU A 26 0.21 -4.75 3.95
N PRO A 27 -0.23 -3.89 3.00
CA PRO A 27 -1.34 -4.20 2.09
C PRO A 27 -1.00 -5.28 1.04
N THR A 28 0.28 -5.59 0.82
CA THR A 28 0.72 -6.64 -0.11
C THR A 28 0.75 -8.04 0.51
N ASN A 29 0.60 -8.16 1.82
CA ASN A 29 0.79 -9.41 2.52
C ASN A 29 -0.28 -10.45 2.16
N GLY A 30 0.16 -11.60 1.64
CA GLY A 30 -0.72 -12.68 1.19
C GLY A 30 -1.34 -12.46 -0.19
N LEU A 31 -0.87 -11.45 -0.93
CA LEU A 31 -1.22 -11.24 -2.33
C LEU A 31 -0.27 -12.03 -3.25
N ASP A 32 -0.84 -12.59 -4.32
CA ASP A 32 -0.06 -13.09 -5.45
C ASP A 32 0.44 -11.93 -6.32
N VAL A 33 1.39 -12.20 -7.22
CA VAL A 33 2.02 -11.20 -8.09
C VAL A 33 0.99 -10.40 -8.89
N THR A 34 -0.03 -11.07 -9.44
CA THR A 34 -1.10 -10.41 -10.21
C THR A 34 -1.88 -9.41 -9.36
N SER A 35 -2.21 -9.79 -8.12
CA SER A 35 -2.92 -8.94 -7.17
C SER A 35 -2.07 -7.75 -6.71
N ILE A 36 -0.75 -7.95 -6.58
CA ILE A 36 0.18 -6.86 -6.27
C ILE A 36 0.24 -5.85 -7.42
N SER A 37 0.33 -6.31 -8.68
CA SER A 37 0.32 -5.42 -9.84
C SER A 37 -0.96 -4.60 -9.93
N PHE A 38 -2.12 -5.23 -9.74
CA PHE A 38 -3.41 -4.53 -9.67
C PHE A 38 -3.43 -3.48 -8.55
N LEU A 39 -2.90 -3.82 -7.37
CA LEU A 39 -2.83 -2.89 -6.25
C LEU A 39 -1.97 -1.66 -6.57
N LYS A 40 -0.82 -1.84 -7.24
CA LYS A 40 0.04 -0.73 -7.67
C LYS A 40 -0.69 0.22 -8.61
N GLU A 41 -1.35 -0.32 -9.64
CA GLU A 41 -2.15 0.48 -10.58
C GLU A 41 -3.26 1.25 -9.85
N LYS A 42 -3.94 0.60 -8.91
CA LYS A 42 -4.99 1.23 -8.12
C LYS A 42 -4.46 2.35 -7.23
N PHE A 43 -3.31 2.16 -6.59
CA PHE A 43 -2.67 3.19 -5.76
C PHE A 43 -2.27 4.40 -6.60
N ASN A 44 -1.63 4.19 -7.76
CA ASN A 44 -1.26 5.27 -8.67
C ASN A 44 -2.49 6.06 -9.14
N SER A 45 -3.58 5.36 -9.52
CA SER A 45 -4.82 6.03 -9.93
C SER A 45 -5.52 6.80 -8.81
N LEU A 46 -5.47 6.30 -7.57
CA LEU A 46 -6.08 6.98 -6.42
C LEU A 46 -5.23 8.18 -5.96
N ALA A 47 -3.90 8.08 -6.07
CA ALA A 47 -2.96 9.12 -5.64
C ALA A 47 -3.12 10.45 -6.40
N ASP A 48 -3.75 10.44 -7.58
CA ASP A 48 -4.08 11.65 -8.34
C ASP A 48 -5.07 12.58 -7.60
N GLN A 49 -5.88 12.03 -6.69
CA GLN A 49 -6.98 12.76 -6.03
C GLN A 49 -7.05 12.54 -4.51
N LYS A 50 -6.44 11.47 -4.00
CA LYS A 50 -6.58 10.99 -2.62
C LYS A 50 -5.21 10.83 -1.97
N ILE A 51 -5.18 10.83 -0.64
CA ILE A 51 -3.96 10.55 0.14
C ILE A 51 -3.93 9.06 0.48
N ILE A 52 -2.79 8.41 0.24
CA ILE A 52 -2.55 7.02 0.62
C ILE A 52 -1.31 6.96 1.48
N ILE A 53 -1.45 6.43 2.69
CA ILE A 53 -0.35 6.16 3.61
C ILE A 53 -0.34 4.65 3.84
N PHE A 54 0.82 4.02 3.64
CA PHE A 54 0.94 2.58 3.86
C PHE A 54 2.32 2.21 4.41
N SER A 55 2.37 1.10 5.14
CA SER A 55 3.61 0.42 5.54
C SER A 55 3.89 -0.73 4.57
N SER A 56 5.16 -0.95 4.24
CA SER A 56 5.57 -2.15 3.52
C SER A 56 7.03 -2.47 3.83
N HIS A 57 7.31 -3.76 3.97
CA HIS A 57 8.67 -4.31 3.96
C HIS A 57 9.14 -4.79 2.57
N ASP A 58 8.31 -4.65 1.52
CA ASP A 58 8.61 -5.15 0.17
C ASP A 58 9.17 -4.03 -0.73
N GLU A 59 10.49 -3.97 -0.86
CA GLU A 59 11.17 -3.00 -1.73
C GLU A 59 10.76 -3.13 -3.21
N ASN A 60 10.37 -4.31 -3.68
CA ASN A 60 9.94 -4.48 -5.07
C ASN A 60 8.53 -3.96 -5.30
N PHE A 61 7.69 -3.94 -4.26
CA PHE A 61 6.41 -3.27 -4.32
C PHE A 61 6.57 -1.76 -4.40
N LEU A 62 7.49 -1.18 -3.61
CA LEU A 62 7.76 0.26 -3.58
C LEU A 62 8.34 0.77 -4.90
N LYS A 63 9.09 -0.06 -5.62
CA LYS A 63 9.53 0.25 -6.99
C LYS A 63 8.32 0.48 -7.89
N ASP A 64 8.45 1.44 -8.81
CA ASP A 64 7.41 1.83 -9.77
C ASP A 64 6.19 2.55 -9.18
N LEU A 65 6.21 2.88 -7.88
CA LEU A 65 5.25 3.79 -7.27
C LEU A 65 5.86 5.20 -7.17
N ASN A 66 5.10 6.22 -7.55
CA ASN A 66 5.50 7.61 -7.36
C ASN A 66 5.13 8.06 -5.94
N ILE A 67 5.98 7.76 -4.96
CA ILE A 67 5.70 7.95 -3.53
C ILE A 67 6.77 8.78 -2.83
N HIS A 68 6.37 9.38 -1.72
CA HIS A 68 7.33 9.82 -0.71
C HIS A 68 7.68 8.64 0.19
N ASP A 69 8.89 8.10 0.03
CA ASP A 69 9.38 6.99 0.84
C ASP A 69 10.03 7.47 2.15
N TYR A 70 9.60 6.90 3.26
CA TYR A 70 10.09 7.18 4.60
C TYR A 70 10.47 5.88 5.31
N LYS A 71 11.69 5.84 5.85
CA LYS A 71 12.18 4.75 6.68
C LYS A 71 11.98 5.08 8.16
N ILE A 72 11.50 4.08 8.90
CA ILE A 72 11.37 4.15 10.36
C ILE A 72 12.41 3.21 10.96
N HIS A 73 13.31 3.76 11.78
CA HIS A 73 14.34 2.99 12.49
C HIS A 73 14.56 3.61 13.88
N GLU A 74 14.60 2.77 14.93
CA GLU A 74 14.78 3.22 16.33
C GLU A 74 13.83 4.36 16.74
N ASN A 75 12.55 4.26 16.38
CA ASN A 75 11.52 5.29 16.60
C ASN A 75 11.81 6.65 15.94
N ARG A 76 12.74 6.70 14.97
CA ARG A 76 13.03 7.88 14.16
C ARG A 76 12.57 7.67 12.74
N ILE A 77 12.04 8.73 12.14
CA ILE A 77 11.62 8.76 10.74
C ILE A 77 12.70 9.50 9.95
N SER A 78 13.17 8.90 8.86
CA SER A 78 14.04 9.52 7.88
C SER A 78 13.45 9.36 6.48
N LYS A 79 13.59 10.38 5.64
CA LYS A 79 13.15 10.29 4.24
C LYS A 79 14.22 9.52 3.45
N THR A 80 13.82 8.52 2.68
CA THR A 80 14.72 7.87 1.71
C THR A 80 14.99 8.85 0.56
N GLY A 81 16.20 8.79 -0.03
CA GLY A 81 16.77 9.74 -1.00
C GLY A 81 15.80 10.52 -1.92
N SER A 82 16.14 11.80 -2.15
CA SER A 82 15.45 12.71 -3.08
C SER A 82 15.87 12.47 -4.52
#